data_AF-A0A7R9DM44-F1
#
_entry.id   AF-A0A7R9DM44-F1
#
_cell.length_a   1.000
_cell.length_b   1.000
_cell.length_c   1.000
_cell.angle_alpha   90.00
_cell.angle_beta   90.00
_cell.angle_gamma   90.00
#
_symmetry.space_group_name_H-M   'P 1'
#
loop_
_entity.id
_entity.type
_entity.pdbx_description
1 polymer ?
#
loop_
_entity_poly.entity_id
_entity_poly.type
_entity_poly.pdbx_seq_one_letter_code
_entity_poly.pdbx_strand_id
1 'polypeptide(L)' 'VCSYNLHILHIDPTMPGAVDDQFIFRHETLRQALEQCTMMESEILGDSGYVLEPYLMTPIHNAPLDSP' A
#
# COMPACT_ATOMS: atom_id res chain seq x y z
N VAL A 1 1.33 7.63 -2.25
CA VAL A 1 1.91 7.03 -1.01
C VAL A 1 2.63 8.08 -0.20
N CYS A 2 2.54 8.01 1.13
CA CYS A 2 3.20 8.93 2.05
C CYS A 2 3.89 8.16 3.18
N SER A 3 4.86 8.80 3.83
CA SER A 3 5.51 8.29 5.05
C SER A 3 4.62 8.48 6.28
N TYR A 4 5.00 7.84 7.39
CA TYR A 4 4.31 7.97 8.68
C TYR A 4 4.25 9.40 9.23
N ASN A 5 5.16 10.28 8.80
CA ASN A 5 5.16 11.71 9.14
C ASN A 5 4.48 12.59 8.08
N LEU A 6 3.60 12.01 7.26
CA LEU A 6 2.76 12.70 6.27
C LEU A 6 3.55 13.39 5.13
N HIS A 7 4.80 13.01 4.90
CA HIS A 7 5.52 13.46 3.71
C HIS A 7 5.09 12.63 2.51
N ILE A 8 4.74 13.30 1.42
CA ILE A 8 4.41 12.64 0.16
C ILE A 8 5.68 12.02 -0.41
N LEU A 9 5.64 10.70 -0.66
CA LEU A 9 6.76 9.94 -1.23
C LEU A 9 6.53 9.61 -2.71
N HIS A 10 5.27 9.35 -3.10
CA HIS A 10 4.92 8.95 -4.46
C HIS A 10 3.54 9.50 -4.86
N ILE A 11 3.46 10.08 -6.06
CA ILE A 11 2.24 10.54 -6.71
C ILE A 11 2.24 10.00 -8.13
N ASP A 12 1.15 9.34 -8.52
CA ASP A 12 0.85 9.06 -9.92
C ASP A 12 -0.53 9.67 -10.26
N PRO A 13 -0.59 10.69 -11.13
CA PRO A 13 -1.84 11.34 -11.54
C PRO A 13 -2.40 10.81 -12.88
N THR A 14 -1.89 9.70 -13.42
CA THR A 14 -2.22 9.22 -14.77
C THR A 14 -3.57 8.53 -14.86
N MET A 15 -4.12 8.08 -13.73
CA MET A 15 -5.35 7.30 -13.67
C MET A 15 -6.56 8.17 -13.24
N PRO A 16 -7.72 8.05 -13.91
CA PRO A 16 -8.95 8.73 -13.49
C PRO A 16 -9.44 8.24 -12.13
N GLY A 17 -10.08 9.11 -11.34
CA GLY A 17 -10.51 8.80 -9.96
C GLY A 17 -11.64 7.78 -9.80
N ALA A 18 -12.13 7.16 -10.89
CA ALA A 18 -13.10 6.06 -10.84
C ALA A 18 -12.45 4.68 -10.97
N VAL A 19 -11.13 4.64 -11.15
CA VAL A 19 -10.37 3.39 -11.24
C VAL A 19 -10.14 2.84 -9.83
N ASP A 20 -10.23 1.52 -9.71
CA ASP A 20 -9.94 0.81 -8.47
C ASP A 20 -8.47 0.99 -8.06
N ASP A 21 -8.23 1.43 -6.83
CA ASP A 21 -6.90 1.70 -6.29
C ASP A 21 -6.00 0.45 -6.30
N GLN A 22 -6.56 -0.76 -6.12
CA GLN A 22 -5.83 -2.02 -6.26
C GLN A 22 -5.40 -2.26 -7.71
N PHE A 23 -6.22 -1.87 -8.68
CA PHE A 23 -5.84 -1.97 -10.09
C PHE A 23 -4.69 -1.01 -10.42
N ILE A 24 -4.76 0.24 -9.94
CA ILE A 24 -3.70 1.24 -10.12
C ILE A 24 -2.39 0.69 -9.53
N PHE A 25 -2.41 0.32 -8.26
CA PHE A 25 -1.22 -0.18 -7.56
C PHE A 25 -0.55 -1.38 -8.23
N ARG A 26 -1.32 -2.28 -8.84
CA ARG A 26 -0.76 -3.43 -9.58
C ARG A 26 0.02 -3.03 -10.83
N HIS A 27 -0.24 -1.87 -11.41
CA HIS A 27 0.41 -1.39 -12.63
C HIS A 27 1.40 -0.25 -12.38
N GLU A 28 1.55 0.18 -11.13
CA GLU A 28 2.49 1.21 -10.71
C GLU A 28 3.94 0.74 -10.75
N THR A 29 4.84 1.65 -11.10
CA THR A 29 6.29 1.44 -10.97
C THR A 29 6.73 1.30 -9.51
N LEU A 30 5.96 1.89 -8.59
CA LEU A 30 6.16 1.74 -7.14
C LEU A 30 6.14 0.27 -6.71
N ARG A 31 5.22 -0.54 -7.26
CA ARG A 31 5.14 -1.97 -6.94
C ARG A 31 6.44 -2.69 -7.32
N GLN A 32 6.98 -2.41 -8.51
CA GLN A 32 8.24 -3.01 -8.96
C GLN A 32 9.41 -2.61 -8.05
N ALA A 33 9.43 -1.35 -7.58
CA ALA A 33 10.43 -0.89 -6.63
C ALA A 33 10.31 -1.62 -5.28
N LEU A 34 9.09 -1.83 -4.76
CA LEU A 34 8.83 -2.59 -3.53
C LEU A 34 9.22 -4.06 -3.67
N GLU A 35 9.00 -4.68 -4.84
CA GLU A 35 9.41 -6.07 -5.12
C GLU A 35 10.94 -6.23 -5.20
N GLN A 36 11.64 -5.22 -5.71
CA GLN A 36 13.10 -5.24 -5.82
C GLN A 36 13.80 -4.84 -4.53
N CYS A 37 13.18 -3.97 -3.73
CA CYS A 37 13.62 -3.63 -2.39
C CYS A 37 13.30 -4.80 -1.44
N THR A 38 14.21 -5.75 -1.36
CA THR A 38 14.26 -6.80 -0.31
C THR A 38 14.49 -6.26 1.10
N MET A 39 14.47 -4.93 1.30
CA MET A 39 14.75 -4.32 2.59
C MET A 39 13.52 -4.33 3.49
N MET A 40 13.71 -4.91 4.67
CA MET A 40 12.79 -5.04 5.82
C MET A 40 12.11 -3.74 6.31
N GLU A 41 12.26 -2.60 5.65
CA GLU A 41 11.87 -1.27 6.16
C GLU A 41 10.88 -0.52 5.27
N SER A 42 10.45 -1.09 4.15
CA SER A 42 9.47 -0.45 3.26
C SER A 42 8.18 -1.26 3.17
N GLU A 43 7.51 -1.42 4.30
CA GLU A 43 6.13 -1.91 4.34
C GLU A 43 5.17 -0.73 4.14
N ILE A 44 4.18 -0.91 3.27
CA ILE A 44 3.08 0.04 3.08
C ILE A 44 1.81 -0.49 3.73
N LEU A 45 1.02 0.42 4.29
CA LEU A 45 -0.32 0.12 4.81
C LEU A 45 -1.33 0.51 3.73
N GLY A 46 -1.97 -0.48 3.12
CA GLY A 46 -3.12 -0.29 2.25
C GLY A 46 -4.42 -0.32 3.04
N ASP A 47 -5.52 0.13 2.47
CA ASP A 47 -6.84 -0.14 3.04
C ASP A 47 -7.32 -1.56 2.72
N SER A 48 -8.57 -1.88 3.08
CA SER A 48 -9.16 -3.20 2.89
C SER A 48 -9.46 -3.58 1.44
N GLY A 49 -9.42 -2.63 0.50
CA GLY A 49 -9.56 -2.87 -0.93
C GLY A 49 -8.30 -3.48 -1.55
N TYR A 50 -7.16 -3.38 -0.86
CA TYR A 50 -5.92 -3.97 -1.32
C TYR A 50 -5.79 -5.46 -1.00
N VAL A 51 -4.98 -6.15 -1.79
CA VAL A 51 -4.59 -7.54 -1.51
C VAL A 51 -3.34 -7.53 -0.63
N LEU A 52 -3.32 -8.37 0.41
CA LEU A 52 -2.14 -8.56 1.26
C LEU A 52 -0.95 -9.07 0.44
N GLU A 53 0.20 -8.37 0.52
CA GLU A 53 1.43 -8.73 -0.16
C GLU A 53 2.65 -8.61 0.79
N PRO A 54 3.82 -9.20 0.48
CA PRO A 54 4.99 -9.18 1.37
C PRO A 54 5.47 -7.79 1.81
N TYR A 55 5.09 -6.76 1.06
CA TYR A 55 5.42 -5.35 1.30
C TYR A 55 4.16 -4.48 1.51
N LEU A 56 2.95 -5.06 1.50
CA LEU A 56 1.68 -4.35 1.68
C LEU A 56 0.81 -5.06 2.72
N MET A 57 0.63 -4.41 3.87
CA MET A 57 -0.30 -4.87 4.91
C MET A 57 -1.68 -4.25 4.73
N THR A 58 -2.71 -5.01 5.07
CA THR A 58 -4.09 -4.52 5.11
C THR A 58 -4.67 -4.66 6.52
N PRO A 59 -5.58 -3.77 6.95
CA PRO A 59 -6.19 -3.82 8.27
C PRO A 59 -6.95 -5.12 8.50
N ILE A 60 -6.82 -5.69 9.70
CA ILE A 60 -7.69 -6.78 10.15
C ILE A 60 -9.03 -6.17 10.60
N HIS A 61 -10.11 -6.57 9.94
CA HIS A 61 -11.45 -6.16 10.36
C HIS A 61 -11.92 -6.98 11.56
N ASN A 62 -12.61 -6.32 12.50
CA ASN A 62 -13.17 -6.95 13.70
C ASN A 62 -12.11 -7.64 14.57
N ALA A 63 -10.90 -7.06 14.65
CA ALA A 63 -9.91 -7.47 15.63
C ALA A 63 -10.57 -7.45 17.04
N PRO A 64 -10.48 -8.53 17.82
CA PRO A 64 -10.97 -8.54 19.19
C PRO A 64 -10.39 -7.39 19.99
N LEU A 65 -11.18 -6.80 20.89
CA LEU A 65 -10.65 -5.83 21.84
C LEU A 65 -9.49 -6.48 22.61
N ASP A 66 -8.34 -5.80 22.66
CA ASP A 66 -7.11 -6.28 23.29
C ASP A 66 -6.40 -7.47 22.61
N SER A 67 -6.69 -7.75 21.33
CA SER A 67 -5.81 -8.63 20.54
C SER A 67 -4.43 -7.97 20.35
N PRO A 68 -3.31 -8.71 20.53
CA PRO A 68 -1.96 -8.17 20.38
C PRO A 68 -1.68 -7.66 18.96
#